data_AF-A0A7S2SDD7-F1
#
_entry.id   AF-A0A7S2SDD7-F1
#
_cell.length_a   1.000
_cell.length_b   1.000
_cell.length_c   1.000
_cell.angle_alpha   90.00
_cell.angle_beta   90.00
_cell.angle_gamma   90.00
#
_symmetry.space_group_name_H-M   'P 1'
#
loop_
_entity.id
_entity.type
_entity.pdbx_description
1 polymer ?
#
loop_
_entity_poly.entity_id
_entity_poly.type
_entity_poly.pdbx_seq_one_letter_code
_entity_poly.pdbx_strand_id
1 'polypeptide(L)'
;GNLNLSRAIGDLVYKQNSSKSAEDQMISAMPDITVTAIDPHQDEFLILACDGIWNCMSSQQTVTFVKERLAEGHSLSRVCELACDECLAPDTDNDGTGCDN
;
A
#
# COMPACT_ATOMS: atom_id res chain seq x y z
N GLY A 1 0.93 19.73 -9.43
CA GLY A 1 0.50 19.54 -8.03
C GLY A 1 1.70 19.11 -7.22
N ASN A 2 1.75 19.39 -5.92
CA ASN A 2 2.91 19.12 -5.05
C ASN A 2 2.74 17.88 -4.15
N LEU A 3 1.53 17.33 -4.07
CA LEU A 3 1.20 16.13 -3.31
C LEU A 3 0.21 15.29 -4.11
N ASN A 4 0.39 13.98 -4.15
CA ASN A 4 -0.44 13.01 -4.90
C ASN A 4 -1.45 12.26 -4.00
N LEU A 5 -1.57 12.66 -2.73
CA LEU A 5 -2.49 12.08 -1.76
C LEU A 5 -3.55 13.10 -1.34
N SER A 6 -4.73 12.63 -0.96
CA SER A 6 -5.80 13.45 -0.36
C SER A 6 -5.88 13.28 1.16
N ARG A 7 -5.21 12.26 1.71
CA ARG A 7 -5.20 11.95 3.14
C ARG A 7 -3.80 11.58 3.59
N ALA A 8 -3.39 12.12 4.74
CA ALA A 8 -2.12 11.81 5.37
C ALA A 8 -2.14 12.28 6.84
N ILE A 9 -1.35 11.61 7.68
CA ILE A 9 -0.95 12.16 8.98
C ILE A 9 0.23 13.12 8.73
N GLY A 10 0.31 14.24 9.46
CA GLY A 10 1.31 15.27 9.20
C GLY A 10 0.81 16.30 8.20
N ASP A 11 1.65 16.73 7.25
CA ASP A 11 1.28 17.67 6.18
C ASP A 11 0.58 18.95 6.67
N LEU A 12 1.06 19.46 7.81
CA LEU A 12 0.38 20.50 8.60
C LEU A 12 0.17 21.79 7.83
N VAL A 13 1.03 22.11 6.85
CA VAL A 13 0.89 23.28 5.98
C VAL A 13 -0.43 23.27 5.20
N TYR A 14 -0.97 22.08 4.91
CA TYR A 14 -2.23 21.90 4.18
C TYR A 14 -3.46 21.81 5.10
N LYS A 15 -3.27 22.00 6.41
CA LYS A 15 -4.29 21.84 7.47
C LYS A 15 -4.51 23.11 8.31
N GLN A 16 -4.25 24.28 7.72
CA GLN A 16 -4.29 25.57 8.43
C GLN A 16 -5.55 26.39 8.13
N ASN A 17 -6.56 25.81 7.48
CA ASN A 17 -7.77 26.55 7.14
C ASN A 17 -8.68 26.68 8.38
N SER A 18 -8.75 27.88 8.95
CA SER A 18 -9.52 28.19 10.15
C SER A 18 -11.05 28.16 9.96
N SER A 19 -11.55 28.16 8.71
CA SER A 19 -12.98 28.07 8.43
C SER A 19 -13.48 26.63 8.20
N LYS A 20 -12.58 25.64 8.26
CA LYS A 20 -12.91 24.23 8.04
C LYS A 20 -12.62 23.38 9.28
N SER A 21 -13.37 22.30 9.42
CA SER A 21 -13.10 21.23 10.38
C SER A 21 -11.75 20.55 10.08
N ALA A 22 -11.29 19.65 10.96
CA ALA A 22 -10.03 18.93 10.76
C ALA A 22 -10.09 17.95 9.58
N GLU A 23 -11.27 17.37 9.35
CA GLU A 23 -11.55 16.40 8.31
C GLU A 23 -11.75 17.02 6.93
N ASP A 24 -12.21 18.27 6.85
CA ASP A 24 -12.48 19.01 5.61
C ASP A 24 -11.27 19.83 5.11
N GLN A 25 -10.13 19.74 5.79
CA GLN A 25 -8.87 20.34 5.34
C GLN A 25 -8.49 19.82 3.94
N MET A 26 -7.59 20.53 3.24
CA MET A 26 -7.18 20.11 1.89
C MET A 26 -6.58 18.69 1.89
N ILE A 27 -5.84 18.36 2.95
CA ILE A 27 -5.40 17.00 3.26
C ILE A 27 -6.01 16.59 4.58
N SER A 28 -6.77 15.50 4.59
CA SER A 28 -7.45 15.01 5.79
C SER A 28 -6.59 14.00 6.55
N ALA A 29 -6.62 14.02 7.88
CA ALA A 29 -6.05 12.95 8.71
C ALA A 29 -7.08 11.87 9.08
N MET A 30 -8.34 12.03 8.65
CA MET A 30 -9.43 11.10 8.99
C MET A 30 -9.27 9.79 8.22
N PRO A 31 -9.15 8.63 8.90
CA PRO A 31 -9.06 7.34 8.22
C PRO A 31 -10.43 6.89 7.70
N ASP A 32 -10.43 6.03 6.68
CA ASP A 32 -11.59 5.19 6.35
C ASP A 32 -11.52 3.91 7.17
N ILE A 33 -12.64 3.52 7.79
CA ILE A 33 -12.71 2.37 8.70
C ILE A 33 -13.73 1.37 8.15
N THR A 34 -13.27 0.15 7.92
CA THR A 34 -14.10 -1.01 7.55
C THR A 34 -13.86 -2.12 8.56
N VAL A 35 -14.93 -2.84 8.93
CA VAL A 35 -14.86 -3.99 9.85
C VAL A 35 -15.34 -5.23 9.10
N THR A 36 -14.50 -6.26 9.08
CA THR A 36 -14.79 -7.55 8.45
C THR A 36 -14.56 -8.66 9.47
N ALA A 37 -15.49 -9.61 9.56
CA ALA A 37 -15.32 -10.80 10.38
C ALA A 37 -14.35 -11.78 9.71
N ILE A 38 -13.40 -12.31 10.47
CA ILE A 38 -12.45 -13.32 9.99
C ILE A 38 -13.13 -14.70 10.02
N ASP A 39 -13.08 -15.42 8.91
CA ASP A 39 -13.46 -16.82 8.83
C ASP A 39 -12.19 -17.70 8.89
N PRO A 40 -11.90 -18.38 10.01
CA PRO A 40 -10.70 -19.20 10.16
C PRO A 40 -10.68 -20.44 9.24
N HIS A 41 -11.78 -20.76 8.58
CA HIS A 41 -11.86 -21.87 7.63
C HIS A 41 -11.67 -21.44 6.17
N GLN A 42 -11.74 -20.14 5.86
CA GLN A 42 -11.67 -19.62 4.48
C GLN A 42 -10.55 -18.59 4.31
N ASP A 43 -10.29 -17.76 5.30
CA ASP A 43 -9.27 -16.71 5.22
C ASP A 43 -7.87 -17.29 5.42
N GLU A 44 -7.00 -17.12 4.42
CA GLU A 44 -5.65 -17.69 4.42
C GLU A 44 -4.60 -16.70 4.94
N PHE A 45 -4.66 -15.44 4.51
CA PHE A 45 -3.74 -14.38 4.90
C PHE A 45 -4.26 -12.99 4.49
N LEU A 46 -3.64 -11.94 5.04
CA LEU A 46 -3.86 -10.54 4.67
C LEU A 46 -2.57 -9.97 4.07
N ILE A 47 -2.69 -9.26 2.94
CA ILE A 47 -1.58 -8.50 2.35
C ILE A 47 -1.79 -7.01 2.65
N LEU A 48 -0.78 -6.39 3.28
CA LEU A 48 -0.71 -4.95 3.50
C LEU A 48 0.59 -4.44 2.84
N ALA A 49 0.46 -3.49 1.92
CA ALA A 49 1.59 -2.93 1.17
C ALA A 49 1.31 -1.47 0.76
N CYS A 50 2.38 -0.71 0.49
CA CYS A 50 2.30 0.61 -0.13
C CYS A 50 1.97 0.52 -1.63
N ASP A 51 1.75 1.67 -2.25
CA ASP A 51 1.53 1.82 -3.68
C ASP A 51 2.68 1.28 -4.54
N GLY A 52 3.94 1.28 -4.07
CA GLY A 52 5.05 0.66 -4.83
C GLY A 52 4.81 -0.81 -5.22
N ILE A 53 4.10 -1.58 -4.40
CA ILE A 53 3.68 -2.94 -4.78
C ILE A 53 2.45 -2.92 -5.69
N TRP A 54 1.44 -2.12 -5.33
CA TRP A 54 0.15 -2.10 -6.04
C TRP A 54 0.19 -1.41 -7.41
N ASN A 55 1.20 -0.58 -7.67
CA ASN A 55 1.49 0.00 -8.97
C ASN A 55 2.11 -1.03 -9.93
N CYS A 56 2.79 -2.05 -9.40
CA CYS A 56 3.46 -3.10 -10.18
C CYS A 56 2.60 -4.36 -10.37
N MET A 57 1.82 -4.75 -9.35
CA MET A 57 1.00 -5.96 -9.36
C MET A 57 -0.45 -5.67 -9.00
N SER A 58 -1.38 -6.25 -9.78
CA SER A 58 -2.79 -6.29 -9.39
C SER A 58 -3.01 -7.14 -8.14
N SER A 59 -4.11 -6.92 -7.43
CA SER A 59 -4.44 -7.67 -6.21
C SER A 59 -4.38 -9.18 -6.41
N GLN A 60 -4.88 -9.69 -7.54
CA GLN A 60 -4.86 -11.13 -7.81
C GLN A 60 -3.45 -11.65 -8.14
N GLN A 61 -2.62 -10.86 -8.85
CA GLN A 61 -1.22 -11.22 -9.09
C GLN A 61 -0.44 -11.31 -7.77
N THR A 62 -0.63 -10.34 -6.86
CA THR A 62 0.03 -10.36 -5.56
C THR A 62 -0.41 -11.54 -4.70
N VAL A 63 -1.70 -11.89 -4.72
CA VAL A 63 -2.22 -13.09 -4.03
C VAL A 63 -1.60 -14.36 -4.58
N THR A 64 -1.55 -14.52 -5.91
CA THR A 64 -0.94 -15.69 -6.55
C THR A 64 0.55 -15.78 -6.23
N PHE A 65 1.28 -14.67 -6.34
CA PHE A 65 2.69 -14.58 -5.98
C PHE A 65 2.95 -15.06 -4.55
N VAL A 66 2.21 -14.52 -3.57
CA VAL A 66 2.37 -14.90 -2.16
C VAL A 66 2.07 -16.40 -1.96
N LYS A 67 0.97 -16.90 -2.53
CA LYS A 67 0.59 -18.32 -2.41
C LYS A 67 1.65 -19.27 -2.97
N GLU A 68 2.17 -18.96 -4.15
CA GLU A 68 3.19 -19.79 -4.80
C GLU A 68 4.47 -19.85 -3.97
N ARG A 69 5.01 -18.71 -3.51
CA ARG A 69 6.23 -18.71 -2.68
C ARG A 69 6.04 -19.38 -1.32
N LEU A 70 4.85 -19.26 -0.72
CA LEU A 70 4.53 -20.00 0.51
C LEU A 70 4.46 -21.51 0.27
N ALA A 71 3.90 -21.95 -0.86
CA ALA A 71 3.88 -23.36 -1.25
C ALA A 71 5.29 -23.92 -1.54
N GLU A 72 6.21 -23.07 -1.99
CA GLU A 72 7.64 -23.39 -2.15
C GLU A 72 8.40 -23.46 -0.80
N GLY A 73 7.74 -23.13 0.31
CA GLY A 73 8.32 -23.22 1.66
C GLY A 73 9.10 -21.98 2.11
N HIS A 74 8.95 -20.85 1.42
CA HIS A 74 9.57 -19.60 1.86
C HIS A 74 8.91 -19.05 3.14
N SER A 75 9.71 -18.44 4.02
CA SER A 75 9.19 -17.70 5.17
C SER A 75 8.46 -16.43 4.72
N LEU A 76 7.52 -15.93 5.52
CA LEU A 76 6.80 -14.68 5.23
C LEU A 76 7.75 -13.50 4.97
N SER A 77 8.83 -13.39 5.76
CA SER A 77 9.86 -12.35 5.56
C SER A 77 10.48 -12.45 4.16
N ARG A 78 10.81 -13.66 3.72
CA ARG A 78 11.40 -13.88 2.39
C ARG A 78 10.40 -13.59 1.28
N VAL A 79 9.12 -13.92 1.47
CA VAL A 79 8.07 -13.55 0.51
C VAL A 79 7.94 -12.05 0.37
N CYS A 80 7.99 -11.29 1.47
CA CYS A 80 7.99 -9.82 1.44
C CYS A 80 9.20 -9.26 0.69
N GLU A 81 10.41 -9.75 0.98
CA GLU A 81 11.62 -9.35 0.24
C GLU A 81 11.49 -9.60 -1.26
N LEU A 82 11.03 -10.81 -1.64
CA LEU A 82 10.84 -11.17 -3.04
C LEU A 82 9.78 -10.29 -3.72
N ALA A 83 8.73 -9.87 -3.00
CA ALA A 83 7.73 -8.97 -3.55
C ALA A 83 8.31 -7.57 -3.83
N CYS A 84 9.15 -7.06 -2.93
CA CYS A 84 9.89 -5.81 -3.15
C CYS A 84 10.86 -5.92 -4.34
N ASP A 85 11.60 -7.02 -4.45
CA ASP A 85 12.53 -7.30 -5.55
C ASP A 85 11.79 -7.37 -6.90
N GLU A 86 10.65 -8.07 -6.95
CA GLU A 86 9.82 -8.20 -8.16
C GLU A 86 9.28 -6.85 -8.65
N CYS A 87 8.97 -5.95 -7.72
CA CYS A 87 8.42 -4.63 -8.03
C CYS A 87 9.51 -3.58 -8.23
N LEU A 88 10.79 -3.93 -8.12
CA LEU A 88 11.88 -2.96 -8.17
C LEU A 88 12.08 -2.44 -9.60
N ALA A 89 12.10 -1.13 -9.77
CA ALA A 89 12.36 -0.52 -11.06
C ALA A 89 13.80 -0.83 -11.54
N PRO A 90 13.99 -1.09 -12.85
CA PRO A 90 15.34 -1.30 -13.40
C PRO A 90 16.17 0.00 -13.41
N ASP A 91 15.50 1.15 -13.49
CA ASP A 91 16.05 2.49 -13.51
C ASP A 91 15.00 3.52 -13.04
N THR A 92 15.41 4.77 -12.87
CA THR A 92 14.55 5.87 -12.41
C THR A 92 14.00 6.72 -13.57
N ASP A 93 14.18 6.31 -14.82
CA ASP A 93 13.88 7.14 -16.00
C ASP A 93 12.41 7.03 -16.44
N ASN A 94 11.67 6.06 -15.88
CA ASN A 94 10.26 5.81 -16.15
C ASN A 94 9.31 6.65 -15.26
N ASP A 95 8.02 6.32 -15.23
CA ASP A 95 6.97 7.09 -14.55
C ASP A 95 7.00 7.04 -13.01
N GLY A 96 8.07 6.49 -12.43
CA GLY A 96 8.27 6.33 -10.99
C GLY A 96 7.75 5.00 -10.44
N THR A 97 7.12 4.15 -11.26
CA THR A 97 6.69 2.81 -10.84
C THR A 97 7.88 1.97 -10.35
N GLY A 98 7.80 1.43 -9.13
CA GLY A 98 8.83 0.57 -8.55
C GLY A 98 10.02 1.30 -7.91
N CYS A 99 9.88 2.61 -7.67
CA CYS A 99 10.92 3.45 -7.04
C CYS A 99 10.66 3.73 -5.55
N ASP A 100 9.56 3.21 -5.00
CA ASP A 100 8.97 3.55 -3.70
C ASP A 100 8.73 2.31 -2.81
N ASN A 101 9.47 1.23 -3.10
CA ASN A 101 9.48 -0.05 -2.38
C ASN A 101 10.51 -0.07 -1.24
#